data_AF-A0A2M8IT31-F1
#
_entry.id   AF-A0A2M8IT31-F1
#
_cell.length_a   1.000
_cell.length_b   1.000
_cell.length_c   1.000
_cell.angle_alpha   90.00
_cell.angle_beta   90.00
_cell.angle_gamma   90.00
#
_symmetry.space_group_name_H-M   'P 1'
#
loop_
_entity.id
_entity.type
_entity.pdbx_description
1 polymer ?
#
loop_
_entity_poly.entity_id
_entity_poly.type
_entity_poly.pdbx_seq_one_letter_code
_entity_poly.pdbx_strand_id
1 'polypeptide(L)'
;MTESAIADRVGTFCETYGLQLPILLAPMAGACPVALSAAVATAGGMGACGALLMPPEAIAAWARELRAQSNGAFQMNLWIPDPDPVRDLAHEAAVRQFLAGWGPEVPETATEAELHDFAAQCDALIAARPRAVSSIMGLYPPDVVARLKAQGIAWFATATTVAEALAAEDAGADVIVAQGMEAGGHRGAFDAAQAADRLVGLFALVPA
;
A
#
# COMPACT_ATOMS: atom_id res chain seq x y z
N MET A 1 -18.35 -9.91 20.93
CA MET A 1 -19.16 -8.96 20.12
C MET A 1 -20.50 -9.61 19.78
N THR A 2 -21.61 -8.89 19.79
CA THR A 2 -22.87 -9.41 19.21
C THR A 2 -22.81 -9.28 17.69
N GLU A 3 -23.52 -10.15 16.96
CA GLU A 3 -23.60 -10.10 15.48
C GLU A 3 -24.06 -8.71 14.98
N SER A 4 -24.96 -8.07 15.72
CA SER A 4 -25.40 -6.68 15.49
C SER A 4 -24.25 -5.67 15.51
N ALA A 5 -23.32 -5.78 16.46
CA ALA A 5 -22.23 -4.81 16.59
C ALA A 5 -21.20 -4.89 15.45
N ILE A 6 -21.01 -6.08 14.86
CA ILE A 6 -20.14 -6.23 13.67
C ILE A 6 -20.82 -5.62 12.45
N ALA A 7 -22.11 -5.92 12.25
CA ALA A 7 -22.90 -5.36 11.16
C ALA A 7 -22.92 -3.81 11.19
N ASP A 8 -23.09 -3.22 12.38
CA ASP A 8 -23.08 -1.76 12.55
C ASP A 8 -21.72 -1.14 12.19
N ARG A 9 -20.60 -1.79 12.58
CA ARG A 9 -19.24 -1.33 12.23
C ARG A 9 -18.99 -1.44 10.73
N VAL A 10 -19.45 -2.51 10.10
CA VAL A 10 -19.39 -2.70 8.64
C VAL A 10 -20.21 -1.62 7.92
N GLY A 11 -21.45 -1.37 8.36
CA GLY A 11 -22.30 -0.31 7.82
C GLY A 11 -21.65 1.06 7.92
N THR A 12 -21.12 1.39 9.12
CA THR A 12 -20.41 2.65 9.36
C THR A 12 -19.19 2.80 8.46
N PHE A 13 -18.39 1.73 8.28
CA PHE A 13 -17.24 1.75 7.38
C PHE A 13 -17.64 2.02 5.93
N CYS A 14 -18.67 1.31 5.46
CA CYS A 14 -19.21 1.49 4.12
C CYS A 14 -19.73 2.93 3.90
N GLU A 15 -20.52 3.47 4.83
CA GLU A 15 -20.99 4.85 4.77
C GLU A 15 -19.83 5.86 4.78
N THR A 16 -18.88 5.67 5.70
CA THR A 16 -17.73 6.57 5.89
C THR A 16 -16.87 6.64 4.64
N TYR A 17 -16.74 5.55 3.88
CA TYR A 17 -15.89 5.49 2.69
C TYR A 17 -16.67 5.44 1.37
N GLY A 18 -17.99 5.54 1.40
CA GLY A 18 -18.84 5.56 0.19
C GLY A 18 -18.88 4.22 -0.54
N LEU A 19 -18.89 3.12 0.20
CA LEU A 19 -18.96 1.75 -0.31
C LEU A 19 -20.35 1.15 -0.09
N GLN A 20 -20.70 0.15 -0.90
CA GLN A 20 -21.88 -0.70 -0.68
C GLN A 20 -21.49 -2.05 -0.07
N LEU A 21 -20.27 -2.51 -0.35
CA LEU A 21 -19.70 -3.76 0.15
C LEU A 21 -18.38 -3.45 0.87
N PRO A 22 -18.09 -4.09 2.02
CA PRO A 22 -16.84 -3.93 2.75
C PRO A 22 -15.70 -4.73 2.08
N ILE A 23 -15.58 -4.63 0.77
CA ILE A 23 -14.62 -5.37 -0.05
C ILE A 23 -13.71 -4.36 -0.74
N LEU A 24 -12.43 -4.44 -0.41
CA LEU A 24 -11.39 -3.58 -0.99
C LEU A 24 -10.50 -4.45 -1.87
N LEU A 25 -10.22 -3.98 -3.08
CA LEU A 25 -9.15 -4.56 -3.88
C LEU A 25 -7.80 -4.26 -3.21
N ALA A 26 -6.92 -5.26 -3.14
CA ALA A 26 -5.56 -5.05 -2.68
C ALA A 26 -4.77 -4.24 -3.74
N PRO A 27 -4.02 -3.19 -3.34
CA PRO A 27 -3.12 -2.49 -4.25
C PRO A 27 -1.92 -3.38 -4.58
N MET A 28 -1.90 -3.94 -5.79
CA MET A 28 -0.84 -4.84 -6.25
C MET A 28 -0.06 -4.12 -7.36
N ALA A 29 1.09 -3.53 -7.02
CA ALA A 29 1.94 -2.83 -7.99
C ALA A 29 2.26 -3.77 -9.18
N GLY A 30 1.93 -3.32 -10.40
CA GLY A 30 2.07 -4.12 -11.62
C GLY A 30 0.95 -5.13 -11.90
N ALA A 31 -0.01 -5.34 -11.00
CA ALA A 31 -1.06 -6.37 -11.15
C ALA A 31 -2.50 -5.89 -10.84
N CYS A 32 -2.72 -4.62 -10.51
CA CYS A 32 -4.05 -4.01 -10.37
C CYS A 32 -4.32 -2.91 -11.42
N PRO A 33 -4.56 -3.27 -12.70
CA PRO A 33 -4.84 -2.29 -13.75
C PRO A 33 -6.17 -1.56 -13.49
N VAL A 34 -6.36 -0.40 -14.15
CA VAL A 34 -7.57 0.44 -14.00
C VAL A 34 -8.85 -0.37 -14.21
N ALA A 35 -8.91 -1.23 -15.23
CA ALA A 35 -10.10 -2.04 -15.53
C ALA A 35 -10.51 -2.95 -14.36
N LEU A 36 -9.55 -3.54 -13.64
CA LEU A 36 -9.85 -4.37 -12.46
C LEU A 36 -10.40 -3.51 -11.32
N SER A 37 -9.75 -2.38 -11.04
CA SER A 37 -10.18 -1.45 -10.00
C SER A 37 -11.54 -0.84 -10.29
N ALA A 38 -11.83 -0.52 -11.56
CA ALA A 38 -13.12 -0.02 -12.01
C ALA A 38 -14.24 -1.05 -11.82
N ALA A 39 -13.97 -2.32 -12.12
CA ALA A 39 -14.93 -3.41 -11.92
C ALA A 39 -15.29 -3.58 -10.44
N VAL A 40 -14.30 -3.59 -9.54
CA VAL A 40 -14.53 -3.71 -8.08
C VAL A 40 -15.29 -2.49 -7.55
N ALA A 41 -14.86 -1.29 -7.93
CA ALA A 41 -15.50 -0.05 -7.51
C ALA A 41 -16.97 0.00 -7.96
N THR A 42 -17.26 -0.32 -9.21
CA THR A 42 -18.62 -0.35 -9.78
C THR A 42 -19.50 -1.41 -9.11
N ALA A 43 -18.94 -2.54 -8.69
CA ALA A 43 -19.63 -3.57 -7.92
C ALA A 43 -19.94 -3.16 -6.46
N GLY A 44 -19.53 -1.96 -6.04
CA GLY A 44 -19.81 -1.41 -4.72
C GLY A 44 -18.67 -1.58 -3.70
N GLY A 45 -17.54 -2.16 -4.10
CA GLY A 45 -16.32 -2.20 -3.30
C GLY A 45 -15.43 -0.97 -3.52
N MET A 46 -14.16 -1.06 -3.10
CA MET A 46 -13.15 -0.03 -3.35
C MET A 46 -12.08 -0.52 -4.33
N GLY A 47 -11.87 0.22 -5.41
CA GLY A 47 -10.75 -0.01 -6.34
C GLY A 47 -9.40 0.38 -5.74
N ALA A 48 -8.28 -0.07 -6.33
CA ALA A 48 -6.95 0.20 -5.78
C ALA A 48 -5.88 0.46 -6.85
N CYS A 49 -4.90 1.30 -6.52
CA CYS A 49 -3.70 1.53 -7.31
C CYS A 49 -2.45 1.21 -6.48
N GLY A 50 -1.61 0.30 -6.95
CA GLY A 50 -0.24 0.14 -6.43
C GLY A 50 0.70 1.11 -7.16
N ALA A 51 0.96 2.27 -6.56
CA ALA A 51 1.63 3.39 -7.23
C ALA A 51 3.16 3.39 -7.09
N LEU A 52 3.75 2.39 -6.40
CA LEU A 52 5.20 2.29 -6.17
C LEU A 52 6.04 2.57 -7.43
N LEU A 53 5.69 1.93 -8.54
CA LEU A 53 6.47 1.98 -9.79
C LEU A 53 6.08 3.16 -10.68
N MET A 54 5.19 4.04 -10.23
CA MET A 54 4.58 5.09 -11.03
C MET A 54 5.24 6.43 -10.76
N PRO A 55 5.70 7.16 -11.80
CA PRO A 55 6.07 8.55 -11.63
C PRO A 55 4.82 9.41 -11.34
N PRO A 56 4.99 10.62 -10.78
CA PRO A 56 3.89 11.52 -10.39
C PRO A 56 2.80 11.73 -11.46
N GLU A 57 3.19 11.91 -12.73
CA GLU A 57 2.25 12.12 -13.83
C GLU A 57 1.39 10.88 -14.13
N ALA A 58 1.95 9.69 -13.91
CA ALA A 58 1.22 8.43 -14.12
C ALA A 58 0.19 8.21 -13.00
N ILE A 59 0.48 8.62 -11.76
CA ILE A 59 -0.48 8.61 -10.64
C ILE A 59 -1.71 9.46 -11.00
N ALA A 60 -1.49 10.68 -11.48
CA ALA A 60 -2.57 11.57 -11.90
C ALA A 60 -3.37 11.01 -13.09
N ALA A 61 -2.67 10.42 -14.09
CA ALA A 61 -3.32 9.81 -15.24
C ALA A 61 -4.22 8.63 -14.83
N TRP A 62 -3.71 7.73 -13.99
CA TRP A 62 -4.44 6.57 -13.48
C TRP A 62 -5.72 6.99 -12.74
N ALA A 63 -5.62 8.00 -11.87
CA ALA A 63 -6.78 8.48 -11.12
C ALA A 63 -7.87 9.10 -12.02
N ARG A 64 -7.49 9.81 -13.08
CA ARG A 64 -8.46 10.31 -14.07
C ARG A 64 -9.13 9.18 -14.84
N GLU A 65 -8.34 8.21 -15.27
CA GLU A 65 -8.85 7.08 -16.06
C GLU A 65 -9.84 6.24 -15.25
N LEU A 66 -9.51 5.93 -14.00
CA LEU A 66 -10.40 5.19 -13.11
C LEU A 66 -11.73 5.94 -12.89
N ARG A 67 -11.69 7.26 -12.63
CA ARG A 67 -12.90 8.06 -12.42
C ARG A 67 -13.83 8.06 -13.61
N ALA A 68 -13.29 8.00 -14.83
CA ALA A 68 -14.09 7.92 -16.04
C ALA A 68 -14.80 6.56 -16.21
N GLN A 69 -14.37 5.52 -15.49
CA GLN A 69 -14.82 4.14 -15.66
C GLN A 69 -15.48 3.54 -14.40
N SER A 70 -15.66 4.32 -13.33
CA SER A 70 -16.16 3.80 -12.04
C SER A 70 -17.03 4.79 -11.28
N ASN A 71 -17.57 4.37 -10.14
CA ASN A 71 -18.24 5.24 -9.17
C ASN A 71 -17.27 6.16 -8.38
N GLY A 72 -15.96 6.11 -8.67
CA GLY A 72 -14.96 7.00 -8.09
C GLY A 72 -14.43 6.60 -6.71
N ALA A 73 -14.84 5.45 -6.15
CA ALA A 73 -14.33 4.96 -4.87
C ALA A 73 -13.03 4.17 -5.05
N PHE A 74 -11.89 4.78 -4.69
CA PHE A 74 -10.60 4.10 -4.76
C PHE A 74 -9.60 4.53 -3.70
N GLN A 75 -8.64 3.63 -3.47
CA GLN A 75 -7.41 3.92 -2.74
C GLN A 75 -6.18 3.94 -3.66
N MET A 76 -5.14 4.66 -3.23
CA MET A 76 -3.81 4.61 -3.85
C MET A 76 -2.77 4.27 -2.79
N ASN A 77 -1.84 3.39 -3.13
CA ASN A 77 -0.86 2.85 -2.21
C ASN A 77 0.57 3.23 -2.61
N LEU A 78 1.35 3.65 -1.62
CA LEU A 78 2.80 3.79 -1.75
C LEU A 78 3.48 2.93 -0.68
N TRP A 79 4.73 2.57 -0.97
CA TRP A 79 5.60 1.94 -0.01
C TRP A 79 6.38 3.04 0.70
N ILE A 80 6.49 2.93 2.02
CA ILE A 80 7.36 3.83 2.77
C ILE A 80 8.80 3.42 2.47
N PRO A 81 9.67 4.34 2.00
CA PRO A 81 11.04 3.99 1.68
C PRO A 81 11.80 3.52 2.91
N ASP A 82 12.53 2.43 2.75
CA ASP A 82 13.55 2.02 3.70
C ASP A 82 14.74 3.01 3.66
N PRO A 83 15.62 2.99 4.69
CA PRO A 83 16.93 3.61 4.59
C PRO A 83 17.72 3.07 3.38
N ASP A 84 18.66 3.87 2.88
CA ASP A 84 19.52 3.44 1.78
C ASP A 84 20.19 2.10 2.10
N PRO A 85 20.12 1.11 1.18
CA PRO A 85 20.66 -0.21 1.43
C PRO A 85 22.18 -0.17 1.55
N VAL A 86 22.72 -0.92 2.50
CA VAL A 86 24.17 -1.15 2.57
C VAL A 86 24.55 -2.16 1.49
N ARG A 87 25.35 -1.71 0.52
CA ARG A 87 25.77 -2.54 -0.62
C ARG A 87 26.80 -3.59 -0.21
N ASP A 88 26.60 -4.81 -0.69
CA ASP A 88 27.58 -5.90 -0.63
C ASP A 88 28.05 -6.22 -2.05
N LEU A 89 29.16 -5.59 -2.45
CA LEU A 89 29.71 -5.72 -3.81
C LEU A 89 30.15 -7.16 -4.13
N ALA A 90 30.55 -7.94 -3.13
CA ALA A 90 30.93 -9.34 -3.33
C ALA A 90 29.69 -10.20 -3.61
N HIS A 91 28.62 -9.99 -2.85
CA HIS A 91 27.34 -10.64 -3.09
C HIS A 91 26.75 -10.22 -4.45
N GLU A 92 26.75 -8.93 -4.77
CA GLU A 92 26.30 -8.42 -6.08
C GLU A 92 27.06 -9.08 -7.24
N ALA A 93 28.40 -9.18 -7.16
CA ALA A 93 29.20 -9.87 -8.16
C ALA A 93 28.83 -11.36 -8.29
N ALA A 94 28.62 -12.05 -7.18
CA ALA A 94 28.21 -13.46 -7.18
C ALA A 94 26.83 -13.66 -7.84
N VAL A 95 25.86 -12.78 -7.55
CA VAL A 95 24.53 -12.80 -8.17
C VAL A 95 24.61 -12.52 -9.67
N ARG A 96 25.38 -11.52 -10.10
CA ARG A 96 25.58 -11.22 -11.53
C ARG A 96 26.18 -12.41 -12.28
N GLN A 97 27.21 -13.03 -11.72
CA GLN A 97 27.84 -14.22 -12.31
C GLN A 97 26.85 -15.38 -12.41
N PHE A 98 26.06 -15.61 -11.37
CA PHE A 98 25.02 -16.64 -11.39
C PHE A 98 23.98 -16.38 -12.49
N LEU A 99 23.44 -15.15 -12.58
CA LEU A 99 22.44 -14.78 -13.57
C LEU A 99 22.97 -14.85 -15.01
N ALA A 100 24.23 -14.48 -15.23
CA ALA A 100 24.90 -14.62 -16.53
C ALA A 100 25.03 -16.08 -16.99
N GLY A 101 24.92 -17.06 -16.09
CA GLY A 101 24.84 -18.47 -16.45
C GLY A 101 23.51 -18.86 -17.14
N TRP A 102 22.46 -18.05 -16.98
CA TRP A 102 21.11 -18.29 -17.51
C TRP A 102 20.70 -17.30 -18.59
N GLY A 103 21.54 -16.32 -18.90
CA GLY A 103 21.20 -15.19 -19.74
C GLY A 103 22.42 -14.38 -20.21
N PRO A 104 22.21 -13.16 -20.71
CA PRO A 104 23.32 -12.27 -21.07
C PRO A 104 24.12 -11.86 -19.82
N GLU A 105 25.30 -11.31 -20.06
CA GLU A 105 26.09 -10.68 -19.01
C GLU A 105 25.29 -9.56 -18.33
N VAL A 106 25.33 -9.54 -16.99
CA VAL A 106 24.65 -8.52 -16.17
C VAL A 106 25.67 -7.43 -15.82
N PRO A 107 25.47 -6.17 -16.29
CA PRO A 107 26.41 -5.09 -16.03
C PRO A 107 26.43 -4.70 -14.55
N GLU A 108 27.53 -4.09 -14.10
CA GLU A 108 27.68 -3.60 -12.73
C GLU A 108 26.66 -2.50 -12.38
N THR A 109 26.22 -1.74 -13.38
CA THR A 109 25.21 -0.69 -13.23
C THR A 109 23.79 -1.24 -13.12
N ALA A 110 23.56 -2.56 -13.27
CA ALA A 110 22.22 -3.14 -13.14
C ALA A 110 21.62 -2.98 -11.73
N THR A 111 22.45 -2.66 -10.73
CA THR A 111 22.04 -2.37 -9.35
C THR A 111 21.60 -0.91 -9.16
N GLU A 112 21.80 -0.05 -10.15
CA GLU A 112 21.50 1.39 -10.11
C GLU A 112 20.06 1.63 -10.61
N ALA A 113 19.07 1.11 -9.88
CA ALA A 113 17.67 1.42 -10.14
C ALA A 113 17.26 2.65 -9.33
N GLU A 114 16.91 3.74 -10.01
CA GLU A 114 16.33 4.91 -9.35
C GLU A 114 14.87 4.62 -8.97
N LEU A 115 14.57 4.75 -7.68
CA LEU A 115 13.20 4.82 -7.20
C LEU A 115 12.64 6.21 -7.51
N HIS A 116 11.33 6.29 -7.74
CA HIS A 116 10.66 7.58 -7.88
C HIS A 116 10.77 8.38 -6.59
N ASP A 117 10.84 9.71 -6.71
CA ASP A 117 10.83 10.61 -5.56
C ASP A 117 9.54 10.43 -4.76
N PHE A 118 9.68 9.89 -3.55
CA PHE A 118 8.56 9.58 -2.66
C PHE A 118 7.75 10.82 -2.28
N ALA A 119 8.38 11.98 -2.08
CA ALA A 119 7.68 13.21 -1.76
C ALA A 119 6.84 13.69 -2.95
N ALA A 120 7.40 13.60 -4.16
CA ALA A 120 6.67 13.93 -5.39
C ALA A 120 5.51 12.95 -5.65
N GLN A 121 5.67 11.66 -5.33
CA GLN A 121 4.58 10.68 -5.38
C GLN A 121 3.47 11.01 -4.36
N CYS A 122 3.83 11.38 -3.13
CA CYS A 122 2.87 11.83 -2.12
C CYS A 122 2.09 13.06 -2.60
N ASP A 123 2.77 14.05 -3.18
CA ASP A 123 2.14 15.25 -3.74
C ASP A 123 1.12 14.91 -4.84
N ALA A 124 1.50 14.04 -5.77
CA ALA A 124 0.62 13.61 -6.85
C ALA A 124 -0.60 12.84 -6.34
N LEU A 125 -0.39 11.95 -5.36
CA LEU A 125 -1.45 11.15 -4.76
C LEU A 125 -2.43 12.03 -3.95
N ILE A 126 -1.93 13.01 -3.20
CA ILE A 126 -2.78 14.00 -2.50
C ILE A 126 -3.56 14.84 -3.52
N ALA A 127 -2.90 15.33 -4.56
CA ALA A 127 -3.55 16.11 -5.62
C ALA A 127 -4.60 15.28 -6.37
N ALA A 128 -4.39 13.97 -6.50
CA ALA A 128 -5.34 13.05 -7.09
C ALA A 128 -6.59 12.85 -6.23
N ARG A 129 -6.61 13.20 -4.94
CA ARG A 129 -7.75 13.11 -4.01
C ARG A 129 -8.49 11.77 -4.05
N PRO A 130 -7.81 10.63 -3.80
CA PRO A 130 -8.49 9.36 -3.63
C PRO A 130 -9.38 9.40 -2.37
N ARG A 131 -10.23 8.38 -2.22
CA ARG A 131 -11.04 8.24 -1.00
C ARG A 131 -10.17 7.89 0.21
N ALA A 132 -9.15 7.09 -0.05
CA ALA A 132 -8.14 6.72 0.93
C ALA A 132 -6.78 6.59 0.26
N VAL A 133 -5.74 6.66 1.07
CA VAL A 133 -4.38 6.32 0.70
C VAL A 133 -3.97 5.20 1.60
N SER A 134 -3.16 4.27 1.11
CA SER A 134 -2.61 3.23 1.96
C SER A 134 -1.10 3.28 1.98
N SER A 135 -0.53 2.81 3.09
CA SER A 135 0.90 2.57 3.23
C SER A 135 1.17 1.10 3.50
N ILE A 136 2.36 0.67 3.08
CA ILE A 136 2.98 -0.59 3.48
C ILE A 136 4.44 -0.29 3.86
N MET A 137 5.03 -1.13 4.71
CA MET A 137 6.41 -1.01 5.20
C MET A 137 6.68 0.16 6.16
N GLY A 138 5.65 0.92 6.56
CA GLY A 138 5.85 1.98 7.53
C GLY A 138 4.73 3.00 7.63
N LEU A 139 5.14 4.15 8.16
CA LEU A 139 4.30 5.30 8.44
C LEU A 139 4.58 6.43 7.45
N TYR A 140 3.54 7.16 7.04
CA TYR A 140 3.74 8.41 6.31
C TYR A 140 4.40 9.47 7.22
N PRO A 141 5.23 10.37 6.67
CA PRO A 141 5.74 11.52 7.41
C PRO A 141 4.61 12.38 8.00
N PRO A 142 4.78 12.99 9.19
CA PRO A 142 3.73 13.77 9.85
C PRO A 142 3.15 14.92 9.00
N ASP A 143 3.95 15.56 8.15
CA ASP A 143 3.50 16.62 7.25
C ASP A 143 2.58 16.07 6.14
N VAL A 144 2.89 14.88 5.60
CA VAL A 144 2.03 14.17 4.65
C VAL A 144 0.71 13.79 5.31
N VAL A 145 0.75 13.25 6.54
CA VAL A 145 -0.47 12.92 7.31
C VAL A 145 -1.32 14.16 7.56
N ALA A 146 -0.73 15.28 7.96
CA ALA A 146 -1.45 16.53 8.17
C ALA A 146 -2.14 17.03 6.89
N ARG A 147 -1.46 16.93 5.74
CA ARG A 147 -2.01 17.31 4.43
C ARG A 147 -3.14 16.39 3.97
N LEU A 148 -3.04 15.08 4.22
CA LEU A 148 -4.11 14.12 3.95
C LEU A 148 -5.38 14.48 4.74
N LYS A 149 -5.22 14.71 6.06
CA LYS A 149 -6.33 15.11 6.94
C LYS A 149 -6.96 16.44 6.52
N ALA A 150 -6.13 17.43 6.15
CA ALA A 150 -6.62 18.72 5.66
C ALA A 150 -7.46 18.62 4.38
N GLN A 151 -7.28 17.56 3.59
CA GLN A 151 -8.06 17.30 2.37
C GLN A 151 -9.17 16.25 2.56
N GLY A 152 -9.37 15.74 3.79
CA GLY A 152 -10.35 14.70 4.07
C GLY A 152 -10.04 13.36 3.40
N ILE A 153 -8.75 13.10 3.12
CA ILE A 153 -8.29 11.84 2.54
C ILE A 153 -7.87 10.93 3.71
N ALA A 154 -8.49 9.75 3.79
CA ALA A 154 -8.19 8.82 4.87
C ALA A 154 -6.87 8.07 4.62
N TRP A 155 -6.17 7.70 5.68
CA TRP A 155 -4.96 6.87 5.61
C TRP A 155 -5.20 5.47 6.20
N PHE A 156 -5.00 4.46 5.36
CA PHE A 156 -5.09 3.04 5.72
C PHE A 156 -3.67 2.46 5.86
N ALA A 157 -3.23 2.22 7.09
CA ALA A 157 -1.89 1.71 7.37
C ALA A 157 -1.88 0.18 7.43
N THR A 158 -1.01 -0.46 6.64
CA THR A 158 -0.78 -1.90 6.76
C THR A 158 0.04 -2.19 8.00
N ALA A 159 -0.41 -3.12 8.84
CA ALA A 159 0.32 -3.56 10.03
C ALA A 159 0.34 -5.09 10.10
N THR A 160 1.47 -5.64 10.55
CA THR A 160 1.71 -7.08 10.66
C THR A 160 1.83 -7.55 12.12
N THR A 161 1.82 -6.59 13.06
CA THR A 161 1.86 -6.80 14.51
C THR A 161 1.00 -5.76 15.22
N VAL A 162 0.62 -6.03 16.48
CA VAL A 162 -0.11 -5.06 17.31
C VAL A 162 0.73 -3.81 17.57
N ALA A 163 2.04 -3.94 17.73
CA ALA A 163 2.93 -2.79 17.94
C ALA A 163 2.93 -1.83 16.75
N GLU A 164 2.95 -2.37 15.53
CA GLU A 164 2.85 -1.56 14.30
C GLU A 164 1.47 -0.91 14.17
N ALA A 165 0.39 -1.62 14.52
CA ALA A 165 -0.96 -1.08 14.51
C ALA A 165 -1.12 0.11 15.48
N LEU A 166 -0.58 0.00 16.70
CA LEU A 166 -0.58 1.07 17.68
C LEU A 166 0.26 2.27 17.20
N ALA A 167 1.45 2.02 16.64
CA ALA A 167 2.29 3.07 16.09
C ALA A 167 1.61 3.82 14.92
N ALA A 168 0.86 3.10 14.09
CA ALA A 168 0.08 3.69 13.01
C ALA A 168 -1.12 4.51 13.52
N GLU A 169 -1.84 4.01 14.53
CA GLU A 169 -2.91 4.76 15.20
C GLU A 169 -2.36 6.06 15.82
N ASP A 170 -1.26 5.98 16.57
CA ASP A 170 -0.59 7.15 17.18
C ASP A 170 -0.11 8.16 16.12
N ALA A 171 0.37 7.68 14.96
CA ALA A 171 0.73 8.52 13.83
C ALA A 171 -0.48 9.12 13.10
N GLY A 172 -1.69 8.66 13.42
CA GLY A 172 -2.94 9.23 12.95
C GLY A 172 -3.55 8.52 11.74
N ALA A 173 -3.25 7.23 11.53
CA ALA A 173 -3.97 6.39 10.58
C ALA A 173 -5.46 6.28 10.95
N ASP A 174 -6.33 6.29 9.94
CA ASP A 174 -7.78 6.18 10.11
C ASP A 174 -8.23 4.70 10.13
N VAL A 175 -7.48 3.82 9.48
CA VAL A 175 -7.76 2.38 9.39
C VAL A 175 -6.46 1.59 9.48
N ILE A 176 -6.51 0.47 10.20
CA ILE A 176 -5.46 -0.54 10.19
C ILE A 176 -5.84 -1.67 9.25
N VAL A 177 -4.97 -1.96 8.28
CA VAL A 177 -5.03 -3.17 7.44
C VAL A 177 -4.17 -4.24 8.10
N ALA A 178 -4.81 -5.15 8.84
CA ALA A 178 -4.12 -6.26 9.49
C ALA A 178 -3.68 -7.32 8.46
N GLN A 179 -2.38 -7.38 8.17
CA GLN A 179 -1.80 -8.35 7.23
C GLN A 179 -1.23 -9.56 7.98
N GLY A 180 -1.98 -10.66 7.97
CA GLY A 180 -1.50 -11.95 8.45
C GLY A 180 -0.41 -12.56 7.55
N MET A 181 0.34 -13.53 8.07
CA MET A 181 1.38 -14.28 7.32
C MET A 181 0.84 -15.01 6.09
N GLU A 182 -0.47 -15.22 6.03
CA GLU A 182 -1.16 -15.89 4.92
C GLU A 182 -1.30 -15.00 3.67
N ALA A 183 -1.07 -13.69 3.81
CA ALA A 183 -1.17 -12.75 2.70
C ALA A 183 -0.10 -13.02 1.62
N GLY A 184 -0.50 -12.90 0.35
CA GLY A 184 0.43 -12.96 -0.77
C GLY A 184 1.22 -11.66 -0.95
N GLY A 185 2.28 -11.71 -1.76
CA GLY A 185 3.13 -10.55 -2.04
C GLY A 185 4.11 -10.23 -0.92
N HIS A 186 4.45 -8.95 -0.78
CA HIS A 186 5.41 -8.50 0.23
C HIS A 186 4.77 -8.44 1.61
N ARG A 187 5.55 -8.83 2.62
CA ARG A 187 5.17 -8.66 4.02
C ARG A 187 5.40 -7.21 4.43
N GLY A 188 4.35 -6.55 4.92
CA GLY A 188 4.31 -5.12 5.19
C GLY A 188 4.91 -4.68 6.52
N ALA A 189 5.84 -5.46 7.08
CA ALA A 189 6.47 -5.18 8.36
C ALA A 189 7.21 -3.83 8.30
N PHE A 190 7.21 -3.07 9.40
CA PHE A 190 7.90 -1.78 9.48
C PHE A 190 9.42 -1.94 9.65
N ASP A 191 9.84 -3.10 10.14
CA ASP A 191 11.24 -3.48 10.24
C ASP A 191 11.50 -4.68 9.32
N ALA A 192 12.13 -4.39 8.18
CA ALA A 192 12.46 -5.39 7.17
C ALA A 192 13.33 -6.54 7.73
N ALA A 193 14.21 -6.26 8.70
CA ALA A 193 15.08 -7.27 9.30
C ALA A 193 14.30 -8.31 10.11
N GLN A 194 13.10 -7.96 10.59
CA GLN A 194 12.26 -8.85 11.39
C GLN A 194 11.09 -9.45 10.61
N ALA A 195 10.94 -9.11 9.33
CA ALA A 195 9.81 -9.52 8.51
C ALA A 195 9.70 -11.04 8.40
N ALA A 196 10.82 -11.75 8.21
CA ALA A 196 10.84 -13.20 8.05
C ALA A 196 10.53 -13.97 9.35
N ASP A 197 10.88 -13.41 10.50
CA ASP A 197 10.75 -14.08 11.80
C ASP A 197 9.39 -13.80 12.46
N ARG A 198 8.80 -12.65 12.19
CA ARG A 198 7.53 -12.22 12.79
C ARG A 198 6.36 -12.67 11.92
N LEU A 199 6.10 -13.98 11.79
CA LEU A 199 4.99 -14.52 10.98
C LEU A 199 3.71 -14.67 11.80
N VAL A 200 3.07 -13.55 12.13
CA VAL A 200 1.80 -13.53 12.88
C VAL A 200 0.62 -13.88 11.95
N GLY A 201 -0.17 -14.89 12.31
CA GLY A 201 -1.39 -15.25 11.57
C GLY A 201 -2.53 -14.24 11.76
N LEU A 202 -3.39 -14.10 10.75
CA LEU A 202 -4.45 -13.08 10.72
C LEU A 202 -5.32 -13.07 11.99
N PHE A 203 -5.73 -14.24 12.47
CA PHE A 203 -6.62 -14.34 13.63
C PHE A 203 -5.99 -13.84 14.94
N ALA A 204 -4.66 -13.75 15.02
CA ALA A 204 -3.97 -13.16 16.17
C ALA A 204 -3.89 -11.61 16.08
N LEU A 205 -4.12 -11.04 14.88
CA LEU A 205 -4.09 -9.59 14.65
C LEU A 205 -5.47 -8.94 14.78
N VAL A 206 -6.55 -9.73 14.77
CA VAL A 206 -7.92 -9.22 14.90
C VAL A 206 -8.45 -9.46 16.33
N PRO A 207 -9.21 -8.52 16.91
CA PRO A 207 -9.86 -8.73 18.19
C PRO A 207 -10.86 -9.90 18.13
N ALA A 208 -10.98 -10.64 19.24
CA ALA A 208 -11.96 -11.72 19.41
C ALA A 208 -13.41 -11.22 19.65
#